data_AF-A0A2D6PJ96-F1
#
_entry.id   AF-A0A2D6PJ96-F1
#
_cell.length_a   1.000
_cell.length_b   1.000
_cell.length_c   1.000
_cell.angle_alpha   90.00
_cell.angle_beta   90.00
_cell.angle_gamma   90.00
#
_symmetry.space_group_name_H-M   'P 1'
#
loop_
_entity.id
_entity.type
_entity.pdbx_description
1 polymer ?
#
loop_
_entity_poly.entity_id
_entity_poly.type
_entity_poly.pdbx_seq_one_letter_code
_entity_poly.pdbx_strand_id
1 'polypeptide(L)'
;MEINKALGIRVDELKELMKSNNKQLLGEKLSDLLLLSSRVNEEHLNKGLIEDIKHLRGKIVATTLKEKIKETKKKKRKLIKIDDFDELCNLMKYQQFDEAVKKFNERKK
;
A
#
# COMPACT_ATOMS: atom_id res chain seq x y z
N MET A 1 9.73 2.39 -24.85
CA MET A 1 8.70 3.42 -24.57
C MET A 1 9.16 4.31 -23.42
N GLU A 2 9.09 5.63 -23.60
CA GLU A 2 9.51 6.61 -22.60
C GLU A 2 8.73 6.51 -21.28
N ILE A 3 7.44 6.18 -21.34
CA ILE A 3 6.61 6.06 -20.12
C ILE A 3 7.04 4.92 -19.20
N ASN A 4 7.48 3.77 -19.75
CA ASN A 4 8.00 2.66 -18.96
C ASN A 4 9.28 3.05 -18.21
N LYS A 5 10.16 3.83 -18.86
CA LYS A 5 11.38 4.35 -18.22
C LYS A 5 11.03 5.34 -17.11
N ALA A 6 10.12 6.28 -17.38
CA ALA A 6 9.71 7.30 -16.41
C ALA A 6 9.05 6.69 -15.15
N LEU A 7 8.17 5.71 -15.34
CA LEU A 7 7.55 4.98 -14.23
C LEU A 7 8.56 4.10 -13.48
N GLY A 8 9.49 3.47 -14.19
CA GLY A 8 10.58 2.69 -13.58
C GLY A 8 11.44 3.54 -12.64
N ILE A 9 11.85 4.73 -13.08
CA ILE A 9 12.61 5.68 -12.24
C ILE A 9 11.84 6.01 -10.95
N ARG A 10 10.54 6.29 -11.05
CA ARG A 10 9.71 6.59 -9.87
C ARG A 10 9.53 5.39 -8.92
N VAL A 11 9.46 4.18 -9.47
CA VAL A 11 9.45 2.95 -8.67
C VAL A 11 10.75 2.81 -7.87
N ASP A 12 11.89 3.07 -8.49
CA ASP A 12 13.19 2.98 -7.83
C ASP A 12 13.40 4.10 -6.80
N GLU A 13 12.97 5.33 -7.09
CA GLU A 13 12.92 6.43 -6.13
C GLU A 13 12.12 6.06 -4.88
N LEU A 14 10.95 5.43 -5.05
CA LEU A 14 10.14 4.96 -3.94
C LEU A 14 10.82 3.82 -3.16
N LYS A 15 11.49 2.87 -3.84
CA LYS A 15 12.25 1.79 -3.17
C LYS A 15 13.35 2.37 -2.28
N GLU A 16 14.01 3.45 -2.70
CA GLU A 16 15.00 4.15 -1.87
C GLU A 16 14.35 4.95 -0.75
N LEU A 17 13.25 5.67 -1.01
CA LEU A 17 12.49 6.38 0.01
C LEU A 17 11.98 5.45 1.11
N MET A 18 11.64 4.19 0.80
CA MET A 18 11.24 3.19 1.80
C MET A 18 12.34 2.88 2.83
N LYS A 19 13.62 3.10 2.48
CA LYS A 19 14.74 2.94 3.43
C LYS A 19 14.91 4.18 4.30
N SER A 20 14.32 5.31 3.90
CA SER A 20 14.35 6.56 4.66
C SER A 20 13.22 6.61 5.70
N ASN A 21 13.36 7.45 6.73
CA ASN A 21 12.33 7.66 7.73
C ASN A 21 11.24 8.67 7.30
N ASN A 22 11.23 9.11 6.04
CA ASN A 22 10.30 10.14 5.55
C ASN A 22 9.00 9.53 4.99
N LYS A 23 8.10 9.14 5.90
CA LYS A 23 6.85 8.44 5.57
C LYS A 23 5.82 9.29 4.82
N GLN A 24 5.78 10.60 5.09
CA GLN A 24 4.85 11.52 4.43
C GLN A 24 5.20 11.63 2.95
N LEU A 25 6.48 11.90 2.65
CA LEU A 25 6.97 11.97 1.27
C LEU A 25 6.78 10.65 0.51
N LEU A 26 6.99 9.52 1.19
CA LEU A 26 6.75 8.18 0.62
C LEU A 26 5.28 8.01 0.20
N GLY A 27 4.34 8.45 1.02
CA GLY A 27 2.90 8.39 0.72
C GLY A 27 2.50 9.27 -0.46
N GLU A 28 2.99 10.51 -0.50
CA GLU A 28 2.74 11.46 -1.59
C GLU A 28 3.28 10.91 -2.92
N LYS A 29 4.54 10.45 -2.94
CA LYS A 29 5.18 9.89 -4.14
C LYS A 29 4.50 8.60 -4.62
N LEU A 30 3.99 7.77 -3.70
CA LEU A 30 3.23 6.59 -4.07
C LEU A 30 1.90 6.98 -4.72
N SER A 31 1.19 7.98 -4.19
CA SER A 31 -0.05 8.48 -4.76
C SER A 31 0.17 8.99 -6.19
N ASP A 32 1.24 9.76 -6.41
CA ASP A 32 1.63 10.26 -7.74
C ASP A 32 1.90 9.13 -8.72
N LEU A 33 2.66 8.11 -8.31
CA LEU A 33 2.96 6.95 -9.15
C LEU A 33 1.68 6.21 -9.54
N LEU A 34 0.77 5.99 -8.58
CA LEU A 34 -0.50 5.31 -8.85
C LEU A 34 -1.38 6.10 -9.81
N LEU A 35 -1.46 7.42 -9.63
CA LEU A 35 -2.21 8.31 -10.52
C LEU A 35 -1.65 8.32 -11.94
N LEU A 36 -0.32 8.32 -12.08
CA LEU A 36 0.30 8.22 -13.41
C LEU A 36 0.04 6.85 -14.04
N SER A 37 0.21 5.77 -13.28
CA SER A 37 0.00 4.42 -13.80
C SER A 37 -1.44 4.18 -14.26
N SER A 38 -2.44 4.76 -13.57
CA SER A 38 -3.86 4.58 -13.93
C SER A 38 -4.31 5.39 -15.14
N ARG A 39 -3.55 6.41 -15.53
CA ARG A 39 -3.81 7.25 -16.71
C ARG A 39 -3.19 6.68 -17.99
N VAL A 40 -2.36 5.64 -17.89
CA VAL A 40 -1.72 4.99 -19.02
C VAL A 40 -2.49 3.72 -19.34
N ASN A 41 -2.79 3.49 -20.63
CA ASN A 41 -3.36 2.22 -21.07
C ASN A 41 -2.40 1.08 -20.69
N GLU A 42 -2.87 0.07 -19.96
CA GLU A 42 -2.05 -1.03 -19.47
C GLU A 42 -1.33 -1.79 -20.60
N GLU A 43 -1.90 -1.81 -21.82
CA GLU A 43 -1.28 -2.42 -23.01
C GLU A 43 0.05 -1.76 -23.41
N HIS A 44 0.28 -0.53 -22.96
CA HIS A 44 1.49 0.24 -23.19
C HIS A 44 2.52 0.09 -22.06
N LEU A 45 2.18 -0.62 -20.99
CA LEU A 45 3.05 -0.84 -19.85
C LEU A 45 3.65 -2.25 -19.88
N ASN A 46 4.92 -2.35 -19.49
CA ASN A 46 5.56 -3.64 -19.28
C ASN A 46 4.87 -4.35 -18.12
N LYS A 47 4.45 -5.61 -18.30
CA LYS A 47 3.85 -6.44 -17.25
C LYS A 47 4.68 -6.47 -15.96
N GLY A 48 6.01 -6.55 -16.09
CA GLY A 48 6.91 -6.54 -14.93
C GLY A 48 6.83 -5.22 -14.14
N LEU A 49 6.65 -4.09 -14.84
CA LEU A 49 6.47 -2.79 -14.20
C LEU A 49 5.11 -2.69 -13.49
N ILE A 50 4.05 -3.23 -14.08
CA ILE A 50 2.73 -3.29 -13.43
C ILE A 50 2.80 -4.11 -12.14
N GLU A 51 3.46 -5.26 -12.17
CA GLU A 51 3.66 -6.11 -10.99
C GLU A 51 4.49 -5.41 -9.92
N ASP A 52 5.58 -4.73 -10.30
CA ASP A 52 6.42 -3.94 -9.40
C ASP A 52 5.60 -2.85 -8.69
N ILE A 53 4.79 -2.08 -9.41
CA ILE A 53 3.93 -1.04 -8.84
C ILE A 53 2.93 -1.65 -7.85
N LYS A 54 2.30 -2.78 -8.20
CA LYS A 54 1.36 -3.50 -7.32
C LYS A 54 2.05 -4.00 -6.05
N HIS A 55 3.23 -4.61 -6.17
CA HIS A 55 4.02 -5.11 -5.04
C HIS A 55 4.47 -3.99 -4.12
N LEU A 56 4.97 -2.89 -4.71
CA LEU A 56 5.43 -1.71 -3.97
C LEU A 56 4.29 -1.10 -3.15
N ARG A 57 3.11 -0.91 -3.76
CA ARG A 57 1.91 -0.46 -3.06
C ARG A 57 1.56 -1.39 -1.90
N GLY A 58 1.52 -2.70 -2.13
CA GLY A 58 1.19 -3.68 -1.09
C GLY A 58 2.17 -3.62 0.08
N LYS A 59 3.47 -3.51 -0.20
CA LYS A 59 4.52 -3.43 0.83
C LYS A 59 4.41 -2.15 1.66
N ILE A 60 4.15 -1.01 1.03
CA ILE A 60 3.99 0.28 1.73
C ILE A 60 2.76 0.23 2.64
N VAL A 61 1.60 -0.16 2.11
CA VAL A 61 0.34 -0.29 2.90
C VAL A 61 0.52 -1.23 4.08
N ALA A 62 1.11 -2.41 3.87
CA ALA A 62 1.34 -3.38 4.94
C ALA A 62 2.29 -2.85 6.03
N THR A 63 3.30 -2.07 5.64
CA THR A 63 4.23 -1.45 6.59
C THR A 63 3.52 -0.40 7.43
N THR A 64 2.79 0.52 6.79
CA THR A 64 2.00 1.55 7.46
C THR A 64 0.96 0.95 8.42
N LEU A 65 0.27 -0.12 8.00
CA LEU A 65 -0.72 -0.80 8.84
C LEU A 65 -0.07 -1.43 10.09
N LYS A 66 1.07 -2.11 9.92
CA LYS A 66 1.82 -2.69 11.05
C LYS A 66 2.24 -1.64 12.08
N GLU A 67 2.65 -0.47 11.62
CA GLU A 67 3.04 0.63 12.49
C GLU A 67 1.85 1.21 13.25
N LYS A 68 0.74 1.50 12.57
CA LYS A 68 -0.50 1.95 13.23
C LYS A 68 -1.01 0.93 14.25
N ILE A 69 -0.97 -0.37 13.94
CA ILE A 69 -1.33 -1.42 14.92
C ILE A 69 -0.41 -1.36 16.15
N LYS A 70 0.90 -1.15 15.98
CA LYS A 70 1.83 -1.01 17.10
C LYS A 70 1.51 0.24 17.95
N GLU A 71 1.18 1.36 17.32
CA GLU A 71 0.76 2.59 18.02
C GLU A 71 -0.54 2.39 18.80
N THR A 72 -1.56 1.79 18.19
CA THR A 72 -2.83 1.47 18.85
C THR A 72 -2.63 0.53 20.05
N LYS A 73 -1.74 -0.47 19.94
CA LYS A 73 -1.39 -1.36 21.06
C LYS A 73 -0.70 -0.62 22.22
N LYS A 74 0.12 0.40 21.93
CA LYS A 74 0.78 1.22 22.98
C LYS A 74 -0.22 2.02 23.83
N LYS A 75 -1.43 2.29 23.32
CA LYS A 75 -2.47 3.06 24.04
C LYS A 75 -3.03 2.33 25.30
N LYS A 76 -2.55 1.12 25.65
CA LYS A 76 -2.96 0.31 26.84
C LYS A 76 -4.48 0.13 27.01
N ARG A 77 -5.27 0.19 25.94
CA ARG A 77 -6.73 0.00 25.99
C ARG A 77 -7.08 -1.48 25.86
N LYS A 78 -8.07 -1.96 26.61
CA LYS A 78 -8.61 -3.33 26.49
C LYS A 78 -9.28 -3.58 25.12
N LEU A 79 -9.78 -2.52 24.48
CA LEU A 79 -10.49 -2.53 23.19
C LEU A 79 -10.01 -1.37 22.31
N ILE A 80 -9.93 -1.62 21.00
CA ILE A 80 -9.66 -0.60 19.97
C ILE A 80 -10.94 0.26 19.85
N LYS A 81 -10.82 1.59 19.85
CA LYS A 81 -11.98 2.46 19.61
C LYS A 81 -12.41 2.36 18.15
N ILE A 82 -13.71 2.55 17.87
CA ILE A 82 -14.25 2.53 16.51
C ILE A 82 -13.44 3.42 15.56
N ASP A 83 -13.05 4.63 15.99
CA ASP A 83 -12.23 5.54 15.16
C ASP A 83 -10.85 4.96 14.80
N ASP A 84 -10.19 4.31 15.77
CA ASP A 84 -8.88 3.66 15.54
C ASP A 84 -9.03 2.43 14.61
N PHE A 85 -10.21 1.79 14.58
CA PHE A 85 -10.53 0.66 13.71
C PHE A 85 -10.89 1.13 12.28
N ASP A 86 -11.73 2.16 12.16
CA ASP A 86 -12.09 2.77 10.88
C ASP A 86 -10.86 3.33 10.16
N GLU A 87 -9.90 3.90 10.90
CA GLU A 87 -8.61 4.31 10.34
C GLU A 87 -7.77 3.15 9.80
N LEU A 88 -7.84 1.95 10.41
CA LEU A 88 -7.14 0.76 9.94
C LEU A 88 -7.85 0.16 8.72
N CYS A 89 -9.18 0.14 8.73
CA CYS A 89 -10.00 -0.29 7.61
C CYS A 89 -9.87 0.64 6.41
N ASN A 90 -9.76 1.96 6.60
CA ASN A 90 -9.56 2.90 5.49
C ASN A 90 -8.21 2.71 4.78
N LEU A 91 -7.20 2.14 5.45
CA LEU A 91 -5.91 1.80 4.84
C LEU A 91 -5.97 0.53 3.98
N MET A 92 -6.85 -0.40 4.32
CA MET A 92 -7.13 -1.59 3.55
C MET A 92 -8.44 -1.36 2.79
N LYS A 93 -8.40 -0.76 1.58
CA LYS A 93 -9.59 -0.55 0.73
C LYS A 93 -10.60 -1.68 0.97
N TYR A 94 -11.80 -1.38 1.45
CA TYR A 94 -12.78 -2.32 2.06
C TYR A 94 -12.79 -3.75 1.44
N GLN A 95 -12.70 -3.85 0.10
CA GLN A 95 -12.58 -5.11 -0.64
C GLN A 95 -11.42 -6.03 -0.21
N GLN A 96 -10.26 -5.48 0.18
CA GLN A 96 -9.10 -6.24 0.64
C GLN A 96 -9.30 -6.83 2.04
N PHE A 97 -10.14 -6.19 2.87
CA PHE A 97 -10.53 -6.73 4.17
C PHE A 97 -11.49 -7.91 3.99
N ASP A 98 -12.50 -7.76 3.13
CA ASP A 98 -13.44 -8.84 2.79
C ASP A 98 -12.70 -10.06 2.20
N GLU A 99 -11.75 -9.84 1.30
CA GLU A 99 -10.90 -10.93 0.77
C GLU A 99 -10.02 -11.57 1.85
N ALA A 100 -9.46 -10.80 2.78
CA ALA A 100 -8.64 -11.32 3.87
C ALA A 100 -9.49 -12.14 4.86
N VAL A 101 -10.69 -11.67 5.18
CA VAL A 101 -11.67 -12.38 6.02
C VAL A 101 -12.10 -13.68 5.34
N LYS A 102 -12.38 -13.64 4.03
CA LYS A 102 -12.73 -14.83 3.24
C LYS A 102 -11.61 -15.87 3.27
N LYS A 103 -10.36 -15.47 2.99
CA LYS A 103 -9.18 -16.36 3.06
C LYS A 103 -8.91 -16.92 4.46
N PHE A 104 -9.18 -16.15 5.52
CA PHE A 104 -9.01 -16.60 6.91
C PHE A 104 -10.03 -17.68 7.28
N ASN A 105 -11.28 -17.51 6.86
CA ASN A 105 -12.35 -18.48 7.14
C ASN A 105 -12.23 -19.74 6.27
N GLU A 106 -11.74 -19.63 5.03
CA GLU A 106 -11.45 -20.77 4.15
C GLU A 106 -10.33 -21.67 4.71
N ARG A 107 -9.33 -21.10 5.40
CA ARG A 107 -8.25 -21.86 6.06
C ARG A 107 -8.67 -22.62 7.32
N LYS A 108 -9.87 -22.33 7.86
CA LYS A 108 -10.40 -22.99 9.06
C LYS A 108 -11.36 -24.13 8.73
N LYS A 109 -11.65 -24.37 7.45
CA LYS A 109 -12.29 -25.60 6.96
C LYS A 109 -11.22 -26.59 6.57
#